data_AF-A0A8T6ERG4-F1
#
_entry.id   AF-A0A8T6ERG4-F1
#
_cell.length_a   1.000
_cell.length_b   1.000
_cell.length_c   1.000
_cell.angle_alpha   90.00
_cell.angle_beta   90.00
_cell.angle_gamma   90.00
#
_symmetry.space_group_name_H-M   'P 1'
#
loop_
_entity.id
_entity.type
_entity.pdbx_description
1 polymer ?
#
loop_
_entity_poly.entity_id
_entity_poly.type
_entity_poly.pdbx_seq_one_letter_code
_entity_poly.pdbx_strand_id
1 'polypeptide(L)'
;MELCRRLTGSNICRFIRVGGWITRPSYRRVPAALAPLLPRYGNVRRGAGRNLSAAQVGRRDRPRSKRGRKGERYSMSDQQSATPDYTMGFSEEMLESLRRYTAEASAAYLLPYLRPGLRVLDFGCGPGTISVGLANAVAPGELYGVDMEESQIELARSVALASGQDNVIFRVGDVADLQFEDGFFDVAHCHNVLMHIPDTAAVLAEVKRVLKPGGIIGCREMICGSCFTYPDFGVIRQAWDMFEDLLAADDGHPQMGRELKTHFHEAGFTNVHMTSSIDVYSAPADVDFIHGFANTWFLSPEITEAAIKYGAATEALIDAIRDAYDSWRVHPGAWCGLAFGEAVAGKP
;
A
#
# COMPACT_ATOMS: atom_id res chain seq x y z
N MET A 1 10.56 28.05 -7.48
CA MET A 1 11.63 28.30 -8.49
C MET A 1 13.01 28.21 -7.85
N GLU A 2 13.26 28.88 -6.72
CA GLU A 2 14.54 28.80 -5.99
C GLU A 2 14.69 27.50 -5.16
N LEU A 3 13.57 26.87 -4.78
CA LEU A 3 13.49 25.55 -4.12
C LEU A 3 13.94 24.39 -5.06
N CYS A 4 13.59 24.43 -6.35
CA CYS A 4 13.94 23.37 -7.31
C CYS A 4 15.42 23.33 -7.72
N ARG A 5 16.19 24.42 -7.55
CA ARG A 5 17.61 24.46 -7.99
C ARG A 5 18.58 23.81 -7.00
N ARG A 6 18.13 23.42 -5.81
CA ARG A 6 18.99 22.86 -4.73
C ARG A 6 18.86 21.34 -4.57
N LEU A 7 18.04 20.67 -5.38
CA LEU A 7 17.66 19.25 -5.22
C LEU A 7 18.63 18.22 -5.83
N THR A 8 19.67 18.62 -6.57
CA THR A 8 20.54 17.67 -7.30
C THR A 8 21.67 17.02 -6.47
N GLY A 9 21.48 16.74 -5.16
CA GLY A 9 22.59 16.22 -4.36
C GLY A 9 22.32 15.70 -2.96
N SER A 10 21.13 15.18 -2.65
CA SER A 10 20.84 14.61 -1.33
C SER A 10 20.30 13.19 -1.44
N ASN A 11 20.88 12.27 -0.67
CA ASN A 11 20.70 10.81 -0.67
C ASN A 11 19.31 10.27 -0.26
N ILE A 12 18.24 11.06 -0.40
CA ILE A 12 16.85 10.58 -0.19
C ILE A 12 16.45 9.58 -1.28
N CYS A 13 17.00 9.76 -2.50
CA CYS A 13 16.68 8.95 -3.67
C CYS A 13 17.27 7.52 -3.67
N ARG A 14 17.93 7.04 -2.61
CA ARG A 14 18.42 5.64 -2.60
C ARG A 14 17.32 4.60 -2.36
N PHE A 15 16.15 5.03 -1.89
CA PHE A 15 14.97 4.18 -1.73
C PHE A 15 13.93 4.31 -2.87
N ILE A 16 14.09 5.27 -3.81
CA ILE A 16 13.10 5.55 -4.87
C ILE A 16 13.80 5.93 -6.21
N ARG A 17 14.43 4.95 -6.88
CA ARG A 17 15.01 4.94 -8.26
C ARG A 17 16.45 5.44 -8.53
N VAL A 18 17.13 4.60 -9.34
CA VAL A 18 18.33 4.86 -10.14
C VAL A 18 17.89 5.14 -11.58
N GLY A 19 18.32 6.26 -12.20
CA GLY A 19 18.36 6.38 -13.68
C GLY A 19 17.92 7.71 -14.33
N GLY A 20 18.79 8.72 -14.32
CA GLY A 20 19.13 9.67 -15.40
C GLY A 20 18.10 10.28 -16.38
N TRP A 21 17.91 11.60 -16.24
CA TRP A 21 17.75 12.68 -17.26
C TRP A 21 16.74 12.55 -18.41
N ILE A 22 15.77 13.49 -18.50
CA ILE A 22 15.33 14.24 -19.72
C ILE A 22 14.43 15.44 -19.30
N THR A 23 14.44 16.50 -20.12
CA THR A 23 13.92 17.87 -19.91
C THR A 23 12.39 18.02 -19.79
N ARG A 24 11.95 18.89 -18.86
CA ARG A 24 10.54 19.26 -18.53
C ARG A 24 9.75 19.95 -19.67
N PRO A 25 8.43 19.70 -19.81
CA PRO A 25 7.45 20.69 -20.24
C PRO A 25 6.76 21.36 -19.04
N SER A 26 6.50 22.66 -19.14
CA SER A 26 5.91 23.51 -18.11
C SER A 26 4.39 23.28 -17.95
N TYR A 27 3.93 22.83 -16.78
CA TYR A 27 2.52 22.87 -16.41
C TYR A 27 2.07 24.30 -16.03
N ARG A 28 1.04 24.80 -16.72
CA ARG A 28 0.38 26.09 -16.43
C ARG A 28 -0.63 25.90 -15.29
N ARG A 29 -0.60 26.80 -14.29
CA ARG A 29 -1.60 26.86 -13.21
C ARG A 29 -3.01 27.08 -13.75
N VAL A 30 -3.99 26.40 -13.13
CA VAL A 30 -5.43 26.66 -13.32
C VAL A 30 -5.78 28.07 -12.79
N PRO A 31 -6.56 28.89 -13.52
CA PRO A 31 -6.91 30.26 -13.09
C PRO A 31 -7.86 30.30 -11.87
N ALA A 32 -7.68 31.32 -11.03
CA ALA A 32 -8.34 31.54 -9.73
C ALA A 32 -9.85 31.93 -9.78
N ALA A 33 -10.65 31.33 -10.66
CA ALA A 33 -12.03 31.79 -10.92
C ALA A 33 -13.17 30.87 -10.44
N LEU A 34 -12.93 29.87 -9.57
CA LEU A 34 -13.98 28.92 -9.09
C LEU A 34 -14.21 28.94 -7.56
N ALA A 35 -13.91 30.06 -6.90
CA ALA A 35 -13.85 30.14 -5.44
C ALA A 35 -15.17 30.29 -4.62
N PRO A 36 -16.41 30.38 -5.13
CA PRO A 36 -17.55 30.50 -4.21
C PRO A 36 -18.73 29.55 -4.51
N LEU A 37 -18.66 28.27 -4.10
CA LEU A 37 -19.84 27.39 -3.98
C LEU A 37 -19.68 26.34 -2.85
N LEU A 38 -19.41 26.76 -1.61
CA LEU A 38 -19.50 25.87 -0.44
C LEU A 38 -20.40 26.47 0.66
N PRO A 39 -21.44 25.75 1.14
CA PRO A 39 -22.31 26.24 2.20
C PRO A 39 -21.65 26.11 3.58
N ARG A 40 -21.81 27.16 4.40
CA ARG A 40 -21.36 27.20 5.80
C ARG A 40 -22.32 26.41 6.69
N TYR A 41 -21.84 25.35 7.35
CA TYR A 41 -22.62 24.65 8.39
C TYR A 41 -22.42 25.27 9.77
N GLY A 42 -23.53 25.58 10.42
CA GLY A 42 -23.61 26.17 11.76
C GLY A 42 -23.70 25.15 12.89
N ASN A 43 -23.26 25.59 14.07
CA ASN A 43 -23.22 24.89 15.36
C ASN A 43 -24.56 24.25 15.78
N VAL A 44 -24.50 23.03 16.36
CA VAL A 44 -25.55 22.49 17.23
C VAL A 44 -24.95 21.90 18.51
N ARG A 45 -25.61 22.23 19.63
CA ARG A 45 -25.22 22.09 21.03
C ARG A 45 -25.36 20.68 21.61
N ARG A 46 -24.61 20.45 22.69
CA ARG A 46 -24.67 19.34 23.66
C ARG A 46 -26.06 19.17 24.30
N GLY A 47 -26.45 17.92 24.53
CA GLY A 47 -27.54 17.51 25.42
C GLY A 47 -27.16 16.23 26.17
N ALA A 48 -27.27 16.27 27.49
CA ALA A 48 -26.92 15.21 28.43
C ALA A 48 -28.06 14.22 28.67
N GLY A 49 -27.74 13.00 29.12
CA GLY A 49 -28.53 12.34 30.17
C GLY A 49 -28.87 10.86 30.01
N ARG A 50 -28.31 10.08 30.94
CA ARG A 50 -28.93 9.02 31.77
C ARG A 50 -28.77 7.53 31.38
N ASN A 51 -28.15 6.86 32.35
CA ASN A 51 -28.05 5.44 32.66
C ASN A 51 -29.34 4.64 32.55
N LEU A 52 -29.22 3.36 32.17
CA LEU A 52 -30.03 2.27 32.71
C LEU A 52 -29.16 1.04 33.01
N SER A 53 -29.63 0.27 33.99
CA SER A 53 -28.93 -0.62 34.90
C SER A 53 -28.78 -2.08 34.44
N ALA A 54 -27.90 -2.77 35.18
CA ALA A 54 -27.55 -4.18 35.14
C ALA A 54 -28.72 -5.19 35.23
N ALA A 55 -28.50 -6.39 34.65
CA ALA A 55 -29.05 -7.64 35.18
C ALA A 55 -28.17 -8.88 34.83
N GLN A 56 -27.60 -9.45 35.89
CA GLN A 56 -27.62 -10.87 36.28
C GLN A 56 -26.88 -11.97 35.49
N VAL A 57 -25.81 -12.41 36.17
CA VAL A 57 -25.25 -13.77 36.41
C VAL A 57 -26.18 -14.96 36.11
N GLY A 58 -25.66 -15.92 35.33
CA GLY A 58 -26.07 -17.33 35.29
C GLY A 58 -24.84 -18.25 35.30
N ARG A 59 -24.78 -19.16 36.26
CA ARG A 59 -23.71 -20.17 36.48
C ARG A 59 -24.11 -21.53 35.89
N ARG A 60 -23.07 -22.37 35.67
CA ARG A 60 -23.03 -23.87 35.57
C ARG A 60 -23.40 -24.45 34.18
N ASP A 61 -22.76 -25.48 33.62
CA ASP A 61 -21.99 -26.62 34.16
C ASP A 61 -20.94 -27.16 33.15
N ARG A 62 -19.93 -27.89 33.65
CA ARG A 62 -19.04 -28.79 32.87
C ARG A 62 -19.58 -30.23 32.91
N PRO A 63 -19.22 -31.05 31.91
CA PRO A 63 -18.57 -32.32 32.28
C PRO A 63 -17.33 -32.66 31.44
N ARG A 64 -16.59 -33.62 31.99
CA ARG A 64 -15.24 -34.12 31.67
C ARG A 64 -15.27 -35.28 30.66
N SER A 65 -14.05 -35.67 30.25
CA SER A 65 -13.58 -37.01 29.81
C SER A 65 -13.43 -37.15 28.28
N LYS A 66 -12.42 -37.79 27.67
CA LYS A 66 -11.41 -38.80 28.07
C LYS A 66 -10.16 -38.66 27.17
N ARG A 67 -8.96 -38.84 27.73
CA ARG A 67 -7.72 -39.14 27.00
C ARG A 67 -7.57 -40.66 26.83
N GLY A 68 -7.22 -41.11 25.63
CA GLY A 68 -6.84 -42.49 25.29
C GLY A 68 -5.43 -42.53 24.70
N ARG A 69 -4.68 -43.57 25.09
CA ARG A 69 -3.27 -43.90 24.84
C ARG A 69 -2.87 -44.16 23.37
N LYS A 70 -1.57 -43.98 23.06
CA LYS A 70 -0.58 -44.97 22.53
C LYS A 70 0.82 -44.27 22.55
N GLY A 71 1.91 -44.87 23.06
CA GLY A 71 2.72 -45.95 22.47
C GLY A 71 3.56 -45.36 21.31
N GLU A 72 4.89 -45.41 21.21
CA GLU A 72 5.95 -46.27 21.73
C GLU A 72 7.31 -45.53 21.68
N ARG A 73 8.28 -46.01 22.47
CA ARG A 73 9.68 -45.57 22.51
C ARG A 73 10.52 -46.51 21.65
N TYR A 74 11.35 -45.97 20.76
CA TYR A 74 12.54 -46.64 20.24
C TYR A 74 13.66 -45.59 20.10
N SER A 75 14.88 -45.92 20.53
CA SER A 75 16.07 -45.08 20.38
C SER A 75 17.28 -45.90 19.94
N MET A 76 18.21 -45.20 19.28
CA MET A 76 19.54 -45.58 18.77
C MET A 76 19.52 -46.17 17.36
N SER A 77 20.36 -45.75 16.40
CA SER A 77 21.44 -44.75 16.35
C SER A 77 21.89 -44.57 14.90
N ASP A 78 22.40 -43.37 14.59
CA ASP A 78 23.39 -43.03 13.57
C ASP A 78 23.21 -43.51 12.12
N GLN A 79 22.51 -42.70 11.33
CA GLN A 79 22.98 -42.33 10.00
C GLN A 79 22.90 -40.82 9.84
N GLN A 80 24.06 -40.18 9.85
CA GLN A 80 24.27 -38.77 9.49
C GLN A 80 23.94 -38.61 8.00
N SER A 81 22.68 -38.30 7.68
CA SER A 81 22.31 -37.68 6.41
C SER A 81 22.16 -36.18 6.63
N ALA A 82 23.08 -35.41 6.06
CA ALA A 82 22.99 -33.97 6.03
C ALA A 82 21.79 -33.57 5.16
N THR A 83 20.67 -33.23 5.81
CA THR A 83 19.61 -32.44 5.19
C THR A 83 20.09 -31.00 5.12
N PRO A 84 20.13 -30.35 3.94
CA PRO A 84 20.38 -28.92 3.88
C PRO A 84 19.21 -28.21 4.56
N ASP A 85 19.53 -27.45 5.59
CA ASP A 85 18.62 -26.65 6.41
C ASP A 85 18.07 -25.49 5.57
N TYR A 86 17.13 -25.80 4.67
CA TYR A 86 16.32 -24.82 3.96
C TYR A 86 15.06 -24.54 4.78
N THR A 87 15.25 -23.82 5.88
CA THR A 87 14.16 -23.27 6.67
C THR A 87 14.36 -21.75 6.78
N MET A 88 14.29 -21.04 5.65
CA MET A 88 14.08 -19.58 5.68
C MET A 88 12.63 -19.34 6.13
N GLY A 89 12.43 -19.42 7.44
CA GLY A 89 11.24 -18.94 8.10
C GLY A 89 11.15 -17.44 7.89
N PHE A 90 10.12 -17.02 7.17
CA PHE A 90 9.68 -15.62 7.16
C PHE A 90 9.67 -15.10 8.60
N SER A 91 10.22 -13.91 8.87
CA SER A 91 10.06 -13.32 10.20
C SER A 91 8.57 -13.16 10.50
N GLU A 92 8.17 -13.29 11.76
CA GLU A 92 6.77 -13.13 12.17
C GLU A 92 6.21 -11.76 11.73
N GLU A 93 7.06 -10.73 11.74
CA GLU A 93 6.77 -9.37 11.25
C GLU A 93 6.48 -9.32 9.74
N MET A 94 7.22 -10.11 8.96
CA MET A 94 7.00 -10.25 7.52
C MET A 94 5.66 -10.93 7.28
N LEU A 95 5.42 -12.11 7.87
CA LEU A 95 4.15 -12.85 7.77
C LEU A 95 2.93 -12.01 8.18
N GLU A 96 3.07 -11.22 9.24
CA GLU A 96 2.02 -10.33 9.73
C GLU A 96 1.76 -9.18 8.76
N SER A 97 2.79 -8.63 8.11
CA SER A 97 2.64 -7.67 7.00
C SER A 97 1.97 -8.32 5.77
N LEU A 98 2.30 -9.57 5.44
CA LEU A 98 1.69 -10.30 4.31
C LEU A 98 0.18 -10.51 4.48
N ARG A 99 -0.31 -10.67 5.72
CA ARG A 99 -1.74 -10.88 6.01
C ARG A 99 -2.61 -9.67 5.69
N ARG A 100 -2.06 -8.45 5.65
CA ARG A 100 -2.85 -7.22 5.46
C ARG A 100 -3.13 -6.94 3.99
N TYR A 101 -2.14 -7.14 3.13
CA TYR A 101 -2.24 -6.85 1.70
C TYR A 101 -2.60 -8.11 0.92
N THR A 102 -3.86 -8.50 0.98
CA THR A 102 -4.42 -9.59 0.17
C THR A 102 -5.19 -9.03 -1.04
N ALA A 103 -5.50 -9.88 -2.01
CA ALA A 103 -6.34 -9.49 -3.14
C ALA A 103 -7.75 -9.07 -2.67
N GLU A 104 -8.31 -9.71 -1.65
CA GLU A 104 -9.62 -9.38 -1.09
C GLU A 104 -9.61 -8.04 -0.36
N ALA A 105 -8.53 -7.69 0.32
CA ALA A 105 -8.44 -6.40 1.03
C ALA A 105 -8.07 -5.25 0.09
N SER A 106 -7.10 -5.48 -0.80
CA SER A 106 -6.43 -4.43 -1.57
C SER A 106 -6.83 -4.35 -3.03
N ALA A 107 -7.53 -5.37 -3.56
CA ALA A 107 -7.95 -5.47 -4.95
C ALA A 107 -9.43 -5.90 -5.12
N ALA A 108 -10.25 -5.81 -4.07
CA ALA A 108 -11.67 -6.18 -4.12
C ALA A 108 -12.46 -5.47 -5.24
N TYR A 109 -12.08 -4.24 -5.58
CA TYR A 109 -12.68 -3.48 -6.68
C TYR A 109 -12.39 -4.09 -8.06
N LEU A 110 -11.29 -4.85 -8.19
CA LEU A 110 -10.84 -5.50 -9.43
C LEU A 110 -11.27 -6.96 -9.52
N LEU A 111 -11.41 -7.67 -8.39
CA LEU A 111 -11.78 -9.10 -8.36
C LEU A 111 -13.00 -9.46 -9.22
N PRO A 112 -14.09 -8.66 -9.30
CA PRO A 112 -15.25 -8.97 -10.14
C PRO A 112 -14.96 -9.02 -11.65
N TYR A 113 -13.82 -8.48 -12.10
CA TYR A 113 -13.40 -8.48 -13.50
C TYR A 113 -12.48 -9.66 -13.86
N LEU A 114 -11.97 -10.36 -12.84
CA LEU A 114 -11.08 -11.49 -13.04
C LEU A 114 -11.86 -12.75 -13.35
N ARG A 115 -11.33 -13.56 -14.26
CA ARG A 115 -11.90 -14.87 -14.62
C ARG A 115 -10.79 -15.88 -14.90
N PRO A 116 -11.09 -17.19 -14.75
CA PRO A 116 -10.21 -18.26 -15.17
C PRO A 116 -9.64 -18.06 -16.58
N GLY A 117 -8.33 -18.26 -16.75
CA GLY A 117 -7.61 -18.21 -18.02
C GLY A 117 -7.08 -16.83 -18.45
N LEU A 118 -7.27 -15.77 -17.67
CA LEU A 118 -6.71 -14.45 -17.98
C LEU A 118 -5.20 -14.39 -17.71
N ARG A 119 -4.51 -13.50 -18.44
CA ARG A 119 -3.16 -13.04 -18.10
C ARG A 119 -3.22 -11.70 -17.37
N VAL A 120 -2.69 -11.66 -16.15
CA VAL A 120 -2.65 -10.47 -15.30
C VAL A 120 -1.22 -9.96 -15.18
N LEU A 121 -1.03 -8.65 -15.32
CA LEU A 121 0.19 -7.94 -14.91
C LEU A 121 -0.06 -7.28 -13.55
N ASP A 122 0.81 -7.50 -12.59
CA ASP A 122 0.89 -6.73 -11.35
C ASP A 122 2.18 -5.91 -11.39
N PHE A 123 2.08 -4.61 -11.71
CA PHE A 123 3.24 -3.73 -11.91
C PHE A 123 3.53 -2.94 -10.65
N GLY A 124 4.75 -3.09 -10.10
CA GLY A 124 5.09 -2.74 -8.72
C GLY A 124 4.50 -3.74 -7.72
N CYS A 125 4.75 -5.04 -7.95
CA CYS A 125 4.12 -6.12 -7.17
C CYS A 125 4.68 -6.26 -5.73
N GLY A 126 5.80 -5.61 -5.42
CA GLY A 126 6.46 -5.70 -4.12
C GLY A 126 6.65 -7.15 -3.66
N PRO A 127 6.27 -7.51 -2.43
CA PRO A 127 6.46 -8.85 -1.87
C PRO A 127 5.47 -9.90 -2.42
N GLY A 128 4.66 -9.56 -3.44
CA GLY A 128 3.83 -10.51 -4.16
C GLY A 128 2.56 -10.99 -3.43
N THR A 129 2.19 -10.37 -2.30
CA THR A 129 1.09 -10.84 -1.43
C THR A 129 -0.29 -10.67 -2.05
N ILE A 130 -0.50 -9.56 -2.76
CA ILE A 130 -1.71 -9.34 -3.55
C ILE A 130 -1.68 -10.25 -4.78
N SER A 131 -0.51 -10.39 -5.40
CA SER A 131 -0.28 -11.15 -6.62
C SER A 131 -0.69 -12.62 -6.48
N VAL A 132 -0.38 -13.29 -5.37
CA VAL A 132 -0.83 -14.69 -5.15
C VAL A 132 -2.36 -14.84 -5.09
N GLY A 133 -3.07 -13.86 -4.53
CA GLY A 133 -4.54 -13.86 -4.49
C GLY A 133 -5.15 -13.59 -5.86
N LEU A 134 -4.58 -12.67 -6.63
CA LEU A 134 -4.99 -12.39 -8.01
C LEU A 134 -4.73 -13.60 -8.92
N ALA A 135 -3.61 -14.32 -8.73
CA ALA A 135 -3.28 -15.53 -9.45
C ALA A 135 -4.30 -16.66 -9.20
N ASN A 136 -4.77 -16.81 -7.95
CA ASN A 136 -5.86 -17.73 -7.62
C ASN A 136 -7.13 -17.40 -8.39
N ALA A 137 -7.51 -16.13 -8.45
CA ALA A 137 -8.73 -15.68 -9.11
C ALA A 137 -8.75 -15.94 -10.63
N VAL A 138 -7.57 -16.03 -11.26
CA VAL A 138 -7.45 -16.26 -12.70
C VAL A 138 -7.07 -17.67 -13.09
N ALA A 139 -6.77 -18.59 -12.17
CA ALA A 139 -6.43 -19.99 -12.50
C ALA A 139 -7.54 -20.66 -13.36
N PRO A 140 -7.22 -21.35 -14.48
CA PRO A 140 -5.90 -21.77 -14.98
C PRO A 140 -5.18 -20.74 -15.88
N GLY A 141 -5.33 -19.45 -15.59
CA GLY A 141 -4.56 -18.34 -16.17
C GLY A 141 -3.29 -18.05 -15.39
N GLU A 142 -2.61 -16.96 -15.75
CA GLU A 142 -1.27 -16.63 -15.26
C GLU A 142 -1.21 -15.20 -14.73
N LEU A 143 -0.39 -14.98 -13.71
CA LEU A 143 -0.05 -13.64 -13.25
C LEU A 143 1.46 -13.40 -13.35
N TYR A 144 1.82 -12.20 -13.81
CA TYR A 144 3.18 -11.73 -13.93
C TYR A 144 3.36 -10.53 -13.00
N GLY A 145 4.20 -10.67 -11.98
CA GLY A 145 4.57 -9.58 -11.09
C GLY A 145 5.89 -8.94 -11.51
N VAL A 146 5.93 -7.62 -11.62
CA VAL A 146 7.13 -6.86 -11.94
C VAL A 146 7.43 -5.88 -10.81
N ASP A 147 8.66 -5.84 -10.34
CA ASP A 147 9.14 -4.86 -9.37
C ASP A 147 10.59 -4.47 -9.71
N MET A 148 11.02 -3.27 -9.32
CA MET A 148 12.38 -2.80 -9.60
C MET A 148 13.42 -3.33 -8.60
N GLU A 149 12.99 -3.78 -7.43
CA GLU A 149 13.87 -4.28 -6.38
C GLU A 149 13.96 -5.82 -6.38
N GLU A 150 15.18 -6.37 -6.59
CA GLU A 150 15.39 -7.82 -6.53
C GLU A 150 15.00 -8.40 -5.16
N SER A 151 15.24 -7.68 -4.06
CA SER A 151 14.83 -8.12 -2.72
C SER A 151 13.33 -8.32 -2.58
N GLN A 152 12.51 -7.51 -3.25
CA GLN A 152 11.05 -7.67 -3.25
C GLN A 152 10.66 -8.90 -4.06
N ILE A 153 11.31 -9.11 -5.21
CA ILE A 153 11.07 -10.27 -6.08
C ILE A 153 11.49 -11.60 -5.42
N GLU A 154 12.59 -11.62 -4.66
CA GLU A 154 13.00 -12.79 -3.86
C GLU A 154 11.95 -13.14 -2.80
N LEU A 155 11.40 -12.12 -2.13
CA LEU A 155 10.32 -12.28 -1.18
C LEU A 155 9.04 -12.78 -1.87
N ALA A 156 8.67 -12.18 -3.00
CA ALA A 156 7.50 -12.57 -3.78
C ALA A 156 7.55 -14.04 -4.23
N ARG A 157 8.70 -14.49 -4.73
CA ARG A 157 8.93 -15.91 -5.07
C ARG A 157 8.75 -16.82 -3.84
N SER A 158 9.25 -16.39 -2.69
CA SER A 158 9.08 -17.15 -1.44
C SER A 158 7.61 -17.22 -1.02
N VAL A 159 6.86 -16.12 -1.14
CA VAL A 159 5.43 -16.05 -0.83
C VAL A 159 4.61 -16.96 -1.76
N ALA A 160 4.90 -16.96 -3.06
CA ALA A 160 4.26 -17.85 -4.02
C ALA A 160 4.52 -19.32 -3.69
N LEU A 161 5.77 -19.68 -3.39
CA LEU A 161 6.15 -21.04 -2.99
C LEU A 161 5.41 -21.48 -1.71
N ALA A 162 5.39 -20.63 -0.68
CA ALA A 162 4.71 -20.92 0.58
C ALA A 162 3.18 -21.05 0.40
N SER A 163 2.62 -20.34 -0.58
CA SER A 163 1.19 -20.38 -0.92
C SER A 163 0.83 -21.53 -1.89
N GLY A 164 1.82 -22.30 -2.37
CA GLY A 164 1.61 -23.38 -3.34
C GLY A 164 1.20 -22.90 -4.73
N GLN A 165 1.53 -21.65 -5.08
CA GLN A 165 1.13 -21.04 -6.34
C GLN A 165 2.18 -21.28 -7.43
N ASP A 166 1.78 -21.96 -8.50
CA ASP A 166 2.62 -22.28 -9.65
C ASP A 166 2.31 -21.44 -10.90
N ASN A 167 1.19 -20.70 -10.90
CA ASN A 167 0.74 -19.86 -12.00
C ASN A 167 1.15 -18.38 -11.86
N VAL A 168 2.23 -18.11 -11.11
CA VAL A 168 2.77 -16.78 -10.85
C VAL A 168 4.24 -16.68 -11.27
N ILE A 169 4.58 -15.61 -11.99
CA ILE A 169 5.93 -15.37 -12.52
C ILE A 169 6.39 -13.99 -12.07
N PHE A 170 7.44 -13.93 -11.24
CA PHE A 170 8.01 -12.68 -10.75
C PHE A 170 9.30 -12.30 -11.48
N ARG A 171 9.40 -11.05 -11.93
CA ARG A 171 10.54 -10.50 -12.67
C ARG A 171 10.99 -9.18 -12.07
N VAL A 172 12.31 -8.99 -11.97
CA VAL A 172 12.86 -7.65 -11.79
C VAL A 172 12.73 -6.89 -13.09
N GLY A 173 12.23 -5.65 -13.04
CA GLY A 173 12.08 -4.81 -14.22
C GLY A 173 11.59 -3.40 -13.91
N ASP A 174 11.77 -2.51 -14.88
CA ASP A 174 11.22 -1.16 -14.84
C ASP A 174 9.81 -1.17 -15.44
N VAL A 175 8.83 -0.66 -14.71
CA VAL A 175 7.44 -0.53 -15.17
C VAL A 175 7.27 0.48 -16.31
N ALA A 176 8.27 1.33 -16.56
CA ALA A 176 8.33 2.22 -17.73
C ALA A 176 8.89 1.55 -18.99
N ASP A 177 9.46 0.34 -18.89
CA ASP A 177 10.03 -0.44 -20.01
C ASP A 177 9.77 -1.94 -19.81
N LEU A 178 8.50 -2.32 -19.96
CA LEU A 178 8.02 -3.67 -19.71
C LEU A 178 8.46 -4.59 -20.85
N GLN A 179 9.31 -5.58 -20.55
CA GLN A 179 9.84 -6.55 -21.50
C GLN A 179 8.80 -7.62 -21.91
N PHE A 180 7.65 -7.16 -22.41
CA PHE A 180 6.52 -7.95 -22.90
C PHE A 180 6.04 -7.41 -24.25
N GLU A 181 5.46 -8.30 -25.06
CA GLU A 181 4.89 -7.94 -26.35
C GLU A 181 3.64 -7.05 -26.20
N ASP A 182 3.34 -6.30 -27.25
CA ASP A 182 2.09 -5.54 -27.35
C ASP A 182 0.88 -6.48 -27.20
N GLY A 183 -0.11 -6.10 -26.40
CA GLY A 183 -1.32 -6.90 -26.25
C GLY A 183 -1.11 -8.27 -25.59
N PHE A 184 -0.12 -8.40 -24.71
CA PHE A 184 0.14 -9.64 -23.99
C PHE A 184 -0.86 -9.91 -22.84
N PHE A 185 -1.27 -8.88 -22.10
CA PHE A 185 -2.08 -8.98 -20.88
C PHE A 185 -3.57 -8.67 -21.10
N ASP A 186 -4.43 -9.37 -20.37
CA ASP A 186 -5.87 -9.07 -20.32
C ASP A 186 -6.20 -8.02 -19.25
N VAL A 187 -5.46 -8.04 -18.14
CA VAL A 187 -5.64 -7.17 -16.97
C VAL A 187 -4.29 -6.67 -16.49
N ALA A 188 -4.21 -5.40 -16.09
CA ALA A 188 -3.09 -4.83 -15.36
C ALA A 188 -3.56 -4.31 -14.01
N HIS A 189 -2.74 -4.43 -12.98
CA HIS A 189 -3.01 -4.01 -11.62
C HIS A 189 -1.80 -3.32 -10.99
N CYS A 190 -2.04 -2.30 -10.17
CA CYS A 190 -1.07 -1.82 -9.19
C CYS A 190 -1.73 -1.31 -7.91
N HIS A 191 -0.94 -1.27 -6.84
CA HIS A 191 -1.36 -0.76 -5.54
C HIS A 191 -0.26 0.11 -4.91
N ASN A 192 -0.52 1.40 -4.70
CA ASN A 192 0.45 2.40 -4.23
C ASN A 192 1.76 2.43 -5.04
N VAL A 193 1.66 2.46 -6.36
CA VAL A 193 2.83 2.47 -7.25
C VAL A 193 2.93 3.81 -7.96
N LEU A 194 1.84 4.26 -8.57
CA LEU A 194 1.83 5.46 -9.41
C LEU A 194 2.16 6.73 -8.60
N MET A 195 1.82 6.77 -7.31
CA MET A 195 2.18 7.88 -6.42
C MET A 195 3.69 8.12 -6.29
N HIS A 196 4.52 7.10 -6.57
CA HIS A 196 5.98 7.18 -6.52
C HIS A 196 6.63 7.39 -7.89
N ILE A 197 5.86 7.43 -8.99
CA ILE A 197 6.38 7.51 -10.36
C ILE A 197 6.37 8.96 -10.85
N PRO A 198 7.52 9.59 -11.11
CA PRO A 198 7.55 10.96 -11.63
C PRO A 198 6.85 11.11 -12.98
N ASP A 199 7.15 10.22 -13.93
CA ASP A 199 6.50 10.19 -15.25
C ASP A 199 5.42 9.10 -15.31
N THR A 200 4.31 9.37 -14.64
CA THR A 200 3.13 8.49 -14.65
C THR A 200 2.60 8.29 -16.07
N ALA A 201 2.74 9.29 -16.95
CA ALA A 201 2.26 9.21 -18.32
C ALA A 201 3.02 8.16 -19.13
N ALA A 202 4.36 8.11 -19.00
CA ALA A 202 5.17 7.07 -19.63
C ALA A 202 4.80 5.67 -19.14
N VAL A 203 4.66 5.47 -17.82
CA VAL A 203 4.26 4.17 -17.26
C VAL A 203 2.87 3.75 -17.74
N LEU A 204 1.88 4.66 -17.70
CA LEU A 204 0.54 4.34 -18.19
C LEU A 204 0.51 4.06 -19.70
N ALA A 205 1.34 4.74 -20.49
CA ALA A 205 1.49 4.43 -21.92
C ALA A 205 2.07 3.04 -22.14
N GLU A 206 3.06 2.64 -21.34
CA GLU A 206 3.69 1.33 -21.44
C GLU A 206 2.77 0.19 -20.97
N VAL A 207 2.08 0.37 -19.83
CA VAL A 207 1.05 -0.56 -19.36
C VAL A 207 -0.07 -0.69 -20.40
N LYS A 208 -0.49 0.43 -21.00
CA LYS A 208 -1.46 0.41 -22.10
C LYS A 208 -0.93 -0.34 -23.31
N ARG A 209 0.35 -0.24 -23.67
CA ARG A 209 0.94 -0.98 -24.81
C ARG A 209 0.78 -2.49 -24.62
N VAL A 210 1.17 -3.01 -23.46
CA VAL A 210 1.15 -4.45 -23.15
C VAL A 210 -0.25 -5.01 -22.88
N LEU A 211 -1.25 -4.17 -22.61
CA LEU A 211 -2.65 -4.60 -22.53
C LEU A 211 -3.24 -4.93 -23.91
N LYS A 212 -4.06 -5.98 -24.00
CA LYS A 212 -4.87 -6.29 -25.19
C LYS A 212 -5.87 -5.16 -25.47
N PRO A 213 -6.26 -4.92 -26.75
CA PRO A 213 -7.48 -4.14 -27.03
C PRO A 213 -8.67 -4.73 -26.26
N GLY A 214 -9.41 -3.89 -25.55
CA GLY A 214 -10.48 -4.32 -24.62
C GLY A 214 -10.01 -4.88 -23.27
N GLY A 215 -8.70 -4.95 -23.01
CA GLY A 215 -8.13 -5.24 -21.69
C GLY A 215 -8.35 -4.10 -20.71
N ILE A 216 -8.19 -4.36 -19.41
CA ILE A 216 -8.45 -3.38 -18.35
C ILE A 216 -7.24 -3.12 -17.47
N ILE A 217 -7.19 -1.94 -16.87
CA ILE A 217 -6.26 -1.57 -15.80
C ILE A 217 -7.06 -1.28 -14.52
N GLY A 218 -6.61 -1.82 -13.40
CA GLY A 218 -7.11 -1.51 -12.05
C GLY A 218 -6.00 -0.90 -11.19
N CYS A 219 -6.21 0.28 -10.63
CA CYS A 219 -5.24 0.88 -9.70
C CYS A 219 -5.91 1.24 -8.38
N ARG A 220 -5.24 0.98 -7.26
CA ARG A 220 -5.60 1.47 -5.93
C ARG A 220 -4.44 2.29 -5.36
N GLU A 221 -4.67 3.57 -5.12
CA GLU A 221 -3.62 4.51 -4.72
C GLU A 221 -4.05 5.28 -3.48
N MET A 222 -3.10 5.49 -2.57
CA MET A 222 -3.34 6.22 -1.32
C MET A 222 -3.74 7.66 -1.60
N ILE A 223 -4.55 8.20 -0.69
CA ILE A 223 -4.81 9.63 -0.56
C ILE A 223 -4.08 10.10 0.70
N CYS A 224 -2.82 10.53 0.60
CA CYS A 224 -1.93 10.73 1.77
C CYS A 224 -2.56 11.60 2.88
N GLY A 225 -3.22 12.70 2.53
CA GLY A 225 -3.84 13.62 3.48
C GLY A 225 -5.23 13.21 3.97
N SER A 226 -5.67 11.98 3.67
CA SER A 226 -6.94 11.42 4.14
C SER A 226 -6.82 10.66 5.45
N CYS A 227 -5.62 10.52 6.03
CA CYS A 227 -5.45 9.86 7.31
C CYS A 227 -6.20 10.60 8.42
N PHE A 228 -6.92 9.85 9.26
CA PHE A 228 -7.52 10.34 10.48
C PHE A 228 -7.27 9.34 11.63
N THR A 229 -7.07 9.86 12.84
CA THR A 229 -6.82 9.06 14.04
C THR A 229 -7.84 9.39 15.13
N TYR A 230 -8.07 8.45 16.04
CA TYR A 230 -8.67 8.72 17.33
C TYR A 230 -7.76 8.16 18.45
N PRO A 231 -7.54 8.90 19.56
CA PRO A 231 -7.83 10.33 19.67
C PRO A 231 -7.02 11.12 18.64
N ASP A 232 -7.58 12.25 18.20
CA ASP A 232 -6.88 13.17 17.31
C ASP A 232 -6.02 14.11 18.15
N PHE A 233 -4.69 13.94 18.05
CA PHE A 233 -3.72 14.81 18.71
C PHE A 233 -3.41 16.08 17.90
N GLY A 234 -3.99 16.23 16.70
CA GLY A 234 -3.79 17.34 15.77
C GLY A 234 -2.42 17.33 15.08
N VAL A 235 -1.34 17.08 15.82
CA VAL A 235 0.04 17.07 15.29
C VAL A 235 0.32 15.85 14.40
N ILE A 236 -0.39 14.73 14.59
CA ILE A 236 -0.29 13.57 13.67
C ILE A 236 -0.64 13.99 12.24
N ARG A 237 -1.61 14.90 12.04
CA ARG A 237 -1.94 15.39 10.70
C ARG A 237 -0.78 16.13 10.05
N GLN A 238 0.04 16.83 10.83
CA GLN A 238 1.22 17.55 10.32
C GLN A 238 2.33 16.60 9.84
N ALA A 239 2.41 15.37 10.38
CA ALA A 239 3.31 14.34 9.85
C ALA A 239 2.94 13.96 8.42
N TRP A 240 1.64 13.84 8.13
CA TRP A 240 1.14 13.59 6.79
C TRP A 240 1.33 14.78 5.85
N ASP A 241 1.14 16.02 6.32
CA ASP A 241 1.44 17.22 5.52
C ASP A 241 2.93 17.28 5.13
N MET A 242 3.82 16.99 6.08
CA MET A 242 5.25 16.88 5.83
C MET A 242 5.57 15.79 4.80
N PHE A 243 4.93 14.62 4.90
CA PHE A 243 5.11 13.54 3.93
C PHE A 243 4.64 13.93 2.53
N GLU A 244 3.48 14.58 2.41
CA GLU A 244 2.97 15.08 1.13
C GLU A 244 3.95 16.07 0.47
N ASP A 245 4.48 17.01 1.26
CA ASP A 245 5.46 18.00 0.78
C ASP A 245 6.76 17.34 0.32
N LEU A 246 7.26 16.35 1.05
CA LEU A 246 8.46 15.60 0.69
C LEU A 246 8.26 14.76 -0.57
N LEU A 247 7.14 14.04 -0.67
CA LEU A 247 6.82 13.23 -1.84
C LEU A 247 6.67 14.11 -3.09
N ALA A 248 6.00 15.25 -2.98
CA ALA A 248 5.87 16.21 -4.08
C ALA A 248 7.22 16.87 -4.45
N ALA A 249 8.11 17.09 -3.49
CA ALA A 249 9.44 17.63 -3.74
C ALA A 249 10.36 16.66 -4.50
N ASP A 250 10.08 15.35 -4.41
CA ASP A 250 10.76 14.28 -5.14
C ASP A 250 10.02 13.89 -6.45
N ASP A 251 9.24 14.83 -7.00
CA ASP A 251 8.42 14.66 -8.21
C ASP A 251 7.36 13.53 -8.13
N GLY A 252 7.01 13.07 -6.91
CA GLY A 252 5.92 12.14 -6.65
C GLY A 252 4.53 12.80 -6.61
N HIS A 253 3.49 11.97 -6.52
CA HIS A 253 2.09 12.38 -6.65
C HIS A 253 1.29 12.01 -5.39
N PRO A 254 1.34 12.81 -4.31
CA PRO A 254 0.66 12.49 -3.03
C PRO A 254 -0.87 12.40 -3.11
N GLN A 255 -1.45 12.95 -4.18
CA GLN A 255 -2.90 12.91 -4.43
C GLN A 255 -3.30 11.90 -5.51
N MET A 256 -2.40 10.98 -5.89
CA MET A 256 -2.63 10.02 -6.98
C MET A 256 -3.97 9.30 -6.86
N GLY A 257 -4.36 8.85 -5.66
CA GLY A 257 -5.68 8.22 -5.44
C GLY A 257 -6.87 9.09 -5.86
N ARG A 258 -6.80 10.41 -5.69
CA ARG A 258 -7.84 11.35 -6.14
C ARG A 258 -7.79 11.60 -7.65
N GLU A 259 -6.60 11.47 -8.22
CA GLU A 259 -6.27 11.93 -9.58
C GLU A 259 -6.27 10.78 -10.61
N LEU A 260 -6.40 9.51 -10.18
CA LEU A 260 -6.44 8.33 -11.04
C LEU A 260 -7.31 8.51 -12.29
N LYS A 261 -8.52 9.05 -12.14
CA LYS A 261 -9.43 9.27 -13.26
C LYS A 261 -8.86 10.23 -14.31
N THR A 262 -8.21 11.29 -13.88
CA THR A 262 -7.55 12.27 -14.77
C THR A 262 -6.42 11.59 -15.52
N HIS A 263 -5.51 10.90 -14.80
CA HIS A 263 -4.39 10.21 -15.40
C HIS A 263 -4.81 9.15 -16.42
N PHE A 264 -5.86 8.38 -16.13
CA PHE A 264 -6.41 7.40 -17.06
C PHE A 264 -6.96 8.04 -18.34
N HIS A 265 -7.69 9.15 -18.22
CA HIS A 265 -8.18 9.87 -19.40
C HIS A 265 -7.05 10.46 -20.24
N GLU A 266 -6.03 11.04 -19.60
CA GLU A 266 -4.87 11.60 -20.29
C GLU A 266 -4.03 10.53 -20.99
N ALA A 267 -3.92 9.33 -20.41
CA ALA A 267 -3.33 8.16 -21.05
C ALA A 267 -4.22 7.52 -22.14
N GLY A 268 -5.43 8.05 -22.34
CA GLY A 268 -6.38 7.60 -23.35
C GLY A 268 -7.01 6.24 -23.05
N PHE A 269 -7.17 5.89 -21.77
CA PHE A 269 -8.08 4.83 -21.35
C PHE A 269 -9.54 5.36 -21.38
N THR A 270 -10.48 4.43 -21.51
CA THR A 270 -11.92 4.70 -21.60
C THR A 270 -12.69 3.94 -20.52
N ASN A 271 -13.99 4.19 -20.38
CA ASN A 271 -14.85 3.50 -19.41
C ASN A 271 -14.31 3.53 -17.97
N VAL A 272 -13.76 4.69 -17.55
CA VAL A 272 -13.15 4.85 -16.23
C VAL A 272 -14.21 4.85 -15.12
N HIS A 273 -14.18 3.83 -14.27
CA HIS A 273 -15.03 3.68 -13.10
C HIS A 273 -14.20 3.87 -11.82
N MET A 274 -14.60 4.82 -10.97
CA MET A 274 -13.95 5.11 -9.70
C MET A 274 -14.74 4.54 -8.53
N THR A 275 -14.03 3.95 -7.56
CA THR A 275 -14.51 3.66 -6.21
C THR A 275 -13.50 4.20 -5.19
N SER A 276 -13.78 3.97 -3.91
CA SER A 276 -12.85 4.30 -2.84
C SER A 276 -13.05 3.33 -1.69
N SER A 277 -11.99 3.08 -0.94
CA SER A 277 -12.03 2.28 0.28
C SER A 277 -11.24 2.96 1.40
N ILE A 278 -11.46 2.51 2.63
CA ILE A 278 -10.74 2.95 3.81
C ILE A 278 -10.19 1.73 4.52
N ASP A 279 -8.87 1.65 4.67
CA ASP A 279 -8.23 0.66 5.52
C ASP A 279 -8.31 1.14 6.96
N VAL A 280 -8.85 0.30 7.85
CA VAL A 280 -9.10 0.62 9.25
C VAL A 280 -8.16 -0.17 10.14
N TYR A 281 -7.40 0.54 10.96
CA TYR A 281 -6.40 -0.01 11.88
C TYR A 281 -6.90 0.21 13.31
N SER A 282 -7.33 -0.86 13.98
CA SER A 282 -8.04 -0.74 15.27
C SER A 282 -7.70 -1.81 16.30
N ALA A 283 -7.11 -2.94 15.89
CA ALA A 283 -6.59 -3.90 16.87
C ALA A 283 -5.26 -3.38 17.45
N PRO A 284 -4.85 -3.82 18.64
CA PRO A 284 -3.56 -3.43 19.22
C PRO A 284 -2.36 -3.64 18.28
N ALA A 285 -2.33 -4.75 17.54
CA ALA A 285 -1.29 -5.03 16.56
C ALA A 285 -1.31 -4.07 15.35
N ASP A 286 -2.50 -3.55 14.98
CA ASP A 286 -2.63 -2.56 13.91
C ASP A 286 -2.14 -1.18 14.36
N VAL A 287 -2.41 -0.83 15.62
CA VAL A 287 -1.91 0.39 16.25
C VAL A 287 -0.38 0.36 16.34
N ASP A 288 0.19 -0.78 16.76
CA ASP A 288 1.64 -1.01 16.74
C ASP A 288 2.22 -0.91 15.32
N PHE A 289 1.52 -1.47 14.33
CA PHE A 289 1.93 -1.38 12.93
C PHE A 289 1.95 0.07 12.43
N ILE A 290 0.91 0.86 12.67
CA ILE A 290 0.84 2.26 12.24
C ILE A 290 1.91 3.12 12.96
N HIS A 291 2.19 2.82 14.22
CA HIS A 291 3.31 3.43 14.93
C HIS A 291 4.66 3.10 14.28
N GLY A 292 4.89 1.82 13.94
CA GLY A 292 6.08 1.40 13.20
C GLY A 292 6.19 2.07 11.83
N PHE A 293 5.08 2.11 11.08
CA PHE A 293 4.97 2.81 9.80
C PHE A 293 5.39 4.28 9.94
N ALA A 294 4.83 5.01 10.90
CA ALA A 294 5.18 6.41 11.13
C ALA A 294 6.67 6.59 11.46
N ASN A 295 7.25 5.68 12.23
CA ASN A 295 8.68 5.72 12.54
C ASN A 295 9.57 5.51 11.31
N THR A 296 9.16 4.66 10.38
CA THR A 296 9.90 4.42 9.14
C THR A 296 9.71 5.56 8.13
N TRP A 297 8.47 5.96 7.89
CA TRP A 297 8.10 6.83 6.77
C TRP A 297 8.11 8.32 7.10
N PHE A 298 7.96 8.70 8.38
CA PHE A 298 7.95 10.11 8.80
C PHE A 298 9.12 10.46 9.71
N LEU A 299 9.55 9.53 10.58
CA LEU A 299 10.45 9.85 11.70
C LEU A 299 11.82 9.15 11.62
N SER A 300 12.17 8.55 10.49
CA SER A 300 13.50 8.00 10.24
C SER A 300 14.54 9.13 10.15
N PRO A 301 15.81 8.89 10.51
CA PRO A 301 16.85 9.91 10.44
C PRO A 301 16.93 10.59 9.08
N GLU A 302 16.85 9.82 8.00
CA GLU A 302 16.94 10.31 6.63
C GLU A 302 15.78 11.26 6.28
N ILE A 303 14.54 10.90 6.67
CA ILE A 303 13.35 11.72 6.42
C ILE A 303 13.34 12.98 7.28
N THR A 304 13.70 12.86 8.56
CA THR A 304 13.72 13.99 9.49
C THR A 304 14.80 15.01 9.13
N GLU A 305 16.00 14.55 8.76
CA GLU A 305 17.07 15.41 8.24
C GLU A 305 16.65 16.12 6.95
N ALA A 306 15.98 15.42 6.04
CA ALA A 306 15.43 15.99 4.83
C ALA A 306 14.39 17.09 5.13
N ALA A 307 13.42 16.79 6.00
CA ALA A 307 12.36 17.70 6.36
C ALA A 307 12.90 19.00 6.96
N ILE A 308 13.91 18.91 7.85
CA ILE A 308 14.58 20.08 8.42
C ILE A 308 15.36 20.84 7.35
N LYS A 309 16.18 20.14 6.56
CA LYS A 309 17.03 20.73 5.52
C LYS A 309 16.23 21.54 4.50
N TYR A 310 15.03 21.08 4.14
CA TYR A 310 14.17 21.72 3.16
C TYR A 310 13.11 22.65 3.77
N GLY A 311 13.07 22.78 5.09
CA GLY A 311 12.14 23.66 5.80
C GLY A 311 10.70 23.15 5.83
N ALA A 312 10.48 21.85 5.59
CA ALA A 312 9.19 21.20 5.72
C ALA A 312 8.83 20.92 7.19
N ALA A 313 9.85 20.82 8.07
CA ALA A 313 9.64 20.67 9.51
C ALA A 313 10.74 21.37 10.33
N THR A 314 10.47 21.57 11.62
CA THR A 314 11.47 21.96 12.63
C THR A 314 11.76 20.75 13.52
N GLU A 315 12.91 20.75 14.20
CA GLU A 315 13.22 19.73 15.21
C GLU A 315 12.08 19.61 16.26
N ALA A 316 11.58 20.75 16.74
CA ALA A 316 10.47 20.80 17.69
C ALA A 316 9.17 20.17 17.14
N LEU A 317 8.89 20.30 15.83
CA LEU A 317 7.74 19.64 15.22
C LEU A 317 7.95 18.13 15.13
N ILE A 318 9.15 17.68 14.77
CA ILE A 318 9.49 16.26 14.66
C ILE A 318 9.35 15.57 16.03
N ASP A 319 9.86 16.20 17.09
CA ASP A 319 9.71 15.71 18.47
C ASP A 319 8.24 15.64 18.87
N ALA A 320 7.44 16.68 18.55
CA ALA A 320 6.02 16.69 18.83
C ALA A 320 5.24 15.60 18.07
N ILE A 321 5.61 15.30 16.81
CA ILE A 321 5.04 14.20 16.04
C ILE A 321 5.38 12.86 16.71
N ARG A 322 6.64 12.67 17.12
CA ARG A 322 7.10 11.44 17.79
C ARG A 322 6.33 11.19 19.09
N ASP A 323 6.27 12.20 19.96
CA ASP A 323 5.54 12.13 21.22
C ASP A 323 4.05 11.83 21.03
N ALA A 324 3.44 12.37 19.97
CA ALA A 324 2.05 12.12 19.66
C ALA A 324 1.79 10.70 19.16
N TYR A 325 2.65 10.14 18.30
CA TYR A 325 2.54 8.74 17.88
C TYR A 325 2.80 7.78 19.05
N ASP A 326 3.77 8.06 19.93
CA ASP A 326 4.03 7.27 21.13
C ASP A 326 2.83 7.31 22.10
N SER A 327 2.23 8.48 22.30
CA SER A 327 1.03 8.67 23.12
C SER A 327 -0.20 8.00 22.51
N TRP A 328 -0.35 8.11 21.20
CA TRP A 328 -1.44 7.48 20.46
C TRP A 328 -1.36 5.96 20.55
N ARG A 329 -0.17 5.38 20.38
CA ARG A 329 0.05 3.93 20.42
C ARG A 329 -0.46 3.28 21.71
N VAL A 330 -0.26 3.93 22.85
CA VAL A 330 -0.63 3.39 24.17
C VAL A 330 -2.05 3.76 24.61
N HIS A 331 -2.77 4.57 23.82
CA HIS A 331 -4.11 5.00 24.18
C HIS A 331 -5.12 3.84 23.98
N PRO A 332 -5.97 3.51 24.97
CA PRO A 332 -6.83 2.32 24.92
C PRO A 332 -7.94 2.38 23.85
N GLY A 333 -8.22 3.58 23.33
CA GLY A 333 -9.14 3.78 22.22
C GLY A 333 -8.47 4.04 20.88
N ALA A 334 -7.15 3.83 20.75
CA ALA A 334 -6.40 4.17 19.54
C ALA A 334 -6.90 3.41 18.31
N TRP A 335 -7.22 4.14 17.24
CA TRP A 335 -7.45 3.59 15.91
C TRP A 335 -7.28 4.66 14.83
N CYS A 336 -7.04 4.25 13.59
CA CYS A 336 -6.96 5.17 12.46
C CYS A 336 -7.59 4.60 11.18
N GLY A 337 -7.88 5.49 10.24
CA GLY A 337 -8.31 5.13 8.89
C GLY A 337 -7.42 5.79 7.84
N LEU A 338 -7.11 5.05 6.77
CA LEU A 338 -6.39 5.52 5.59
C LEU A 338 -7.27 5.34 4.36
N ALA A 339 -7.56 6.41 3.61
CA ALA A 339 -8.41 6.31 2.43
C ALA A 339 -7.59 6.12 1.15
N PHE A 340 -8.19 5.37 0.22
CA PHE A 340 -7.63 5.03 -1.08
C PHE A 340 -8.63 5.36 -2.17
N GLY A 341 -8.12 5.88 -3.28
CA GLY A 341 -8.86 5.94 -4.53
C GLY A 341 -8.63 4.66 -5.32
N GLU A 342 -9.69 4.15 -5.93
CA GLU A 342 -9.67 2.94 -6.74
C GLU A 342 -10.26 3.24 -8.11
N ALA A 343 -9.64 2.73 -9.17
CA ALA A 343 -10.10 2.97 -10.52
C ALA A 343 -9.94 1.73 -11.38
N VAL A 344 -10.98 1.41 -12.17
CA VAL A 344 -10.88 0.45 -13.28
C VAL A 344 -11.14 1.20 -14.59
N ALA A 345 -10.31 0.97 -15.59
CA ALA A 345 -10.46 1.56 -16.92
C ALA A 345 -10.10 0.58 -18.03
N GLY A 346 -10.68 0.78 -19.22
CA GLY A 346 -10.49 -0.09 -20.38
C GLY A 346 -9.57 0.52 -21.43
N LYS A 347 -8.73 -0.31 -22.05
CA LYS A 347 -7.99 0.03 -23.27
C LYS A 347 -8.98 -0.01 -24.46
N PRO A 348 -9.13 1.10 -25.21
CA PRO A 348 -10.05 1.17 -26.34
C PRO A 348 -9.69 0.23 -27.49
#